data_AF-A0A848XB00-F1
#
_entry.id   AF-A0A848XB00-F1
#
_cell.length_a   1.000
_cell.length_b   1.000
_cell.length_c   1.000
_cell.angle_alpha   90.00
_cell.angle_beta   90.00
_cell.angle_gamma   90.00
#
_symmetry.space_group_name_H-M   'P 1'
#
loop_
_entity.id
_entity.type
_entity.pdbx_description
1 polymer ?
#
loop_
_entity_poly.entity_id
_entity_poly.type
_entity_poly.pdbx_seq_one_letter_code
_entity_poly.pdbx_strand_id
1 'polypeptide(L)'
;MTEPDPSHRSGRSRWRGFIVLGLGVLVSLGAMVLTRYPGIVERTYAAEVGPRIARGLSLLTGWAPFSVAMLLAFALATGLVFRWVLVAFRLRGRGASTWRLALVEEANRIAGIAGGLLLFFYPLWGLNYARAPLDERLGMGVGQVIESEALISLSRLAAEQTNGAYLALHGVEDLGEPTRGFADPVATSRALESGWARVAPALGMHPVATLGYGPVKTTGVTWFVDALDIAGIYVPYTGEAHASGAQPDLSFPAVTAHEQAHQRGLARENEAT
;
A
#
# COMPACT_ATOMS: atom_id res chain seq x y z
N MET A 1 32.64 -27.43 -32.08
CA MET A 1 31.75 -26.43 -31.46
C MET A 1 32.50 -25.82 -30.30
N THR A 2 33.04 -24.63 -30.49
CA THR A 2 33.81 -23.87 -29.48
C THR A 2 32.85 -23.31 -28.44
N GLU A 3 33.14 -23.54 -27.15
CA GLU A 3 32.46 -22.86 -26.05
C GLU A 3 32.58 -21.34 -26.23
N PRO A 4 31.50 -20.57 -26.02
CA PRO A 4 31.58 -19.12 -26.10
C PRO A 4 32.46 -18.59 -24.96
N ASP A 5 33.49 -17.84 -25.33
CA ASP A 5 34.40 -17.12 -24.43
C ASP A 5 33.63 -16.22 -23.44
N PRO A 6 33.77 -16.44 -22.10
CA PRO A 6 33.09 -15.62 -21.10
C PRO A 6 33.62 -14.17 -21.00
N SER A 7 34.69 -13.82 -21.71
CA SER A 7 35.37 -12.53 -21.60
C SER A 7 34.61 -11.33 -22.20
N HIS A 8 33.56 -11.57 -22.99
CA HIS A 8 32.84 -10.51 -23.73
C HIS A 8 31.52 -10.05 -23.09
N ARG A 9 31.36 -10.13 -21.75
CA ARG A 9 30.32 -9.33 -21.09
C ARG A 9 30.77 -7.88 -21.00
N SER A 10 30.32 -7.05 -21.96
CA SER A 10 30.58 -5.60 -22.00
C SER A 10 30.54 -4.97 -20.60
N GLY A 11 31.58 -4.21 -20.23
CA GLY A 11 31.75 -3.64 -18.89
C GLY A 11 30.56 -2.80 -18.38
N ARG A 12 29.69 -2.33 -19.30
CA ARG A 12 28.41 -1.66 -18.97
C ARG A 12 27.43 -2.55 -18.21
N SER A 13 27.50 -3.88 -18.35
CA SER A 13 26.63 -4.84 -17.65
C SER A 13 26.89 -4.86 -16.14
N ARG A 14 28.14 -4.67 -15.71
CA ARG A 14 28.58 -4.85 -14.32
C ARG A 14 28.14 -3.75 -13.35
N TRP A 15 27.60 -2.64 -13.83
CA TRP A 15 27.20 -1.49 -13.00
C TRP A 15 25.72 -1.11 -13.15
N ARG A 16 24.94 -1.85 -13.95
CA ARG A 16 23.55 -1.49 -14.28
C ARG A 16 22.67 -1.29 -13.05
N GLY A 17 22.68 -2.24 -12.11
CA GLY A 17 21.83 -2.14 -10.93
C GLY A 17 22.20 -0.98 -10.00
N PHE A 18 23.50 -0.69 -9.83
CA PHE A 18 23.93 0.51 -9.10
C PHE A 18 23.52 1.81 -9.80
N ILE A 19 23.52 1.85 -11.14
CA ILE A 19 23.03 3.00 -11.90
C ILE A 19 21.52 3.18 -11.65
N VAL A 20 20.74 2.10 -11.72
CA VAL A 20 19.30 2.15 -11.44
C VAL A 20 19.04 2.58 -9.99
N LEU A 21 19.83 2.13 -9.03
CA LEU A 21 19.77 2.61 -7.65
C LEU A 21 20.05 4.10 -7.55
N GLY A 22 21.11 4.60 -8.18
CA GLY A 22 21.43 6.02 -8.22
C GLY A 22 20.29 6.86 -8.79
N LEU A 23 19.63 6.38 -9.86
CA LEU A 23 18.46 7.02 -10.44
C LEU A 23 17.26 7.02 -9.49
N GLY A 24 16.95 5.88 -8.85
CA GLY A 24 15.87 5.78 -7.87
C GLY A 24 16.08 6.71 -6.67
N VAL A 25 17.31 6.81 -6.17
CA VAL A 25 17.69 7.75 -5.11
C VAL A 25 17.54 9.19 -5.57
N LEU A 26 17.99 9.53 -6.77
CA LEU A 26 17.87 10.88 -7.32
C LEU A 26 16.40 11.31 -7.45
N VAL A 27 15.53 10.43 -7.93
CA VAL A 27 14.08 10.68 -8.00
C VAL A 27 13.49 10.86 -6.60
N SER A 28 13.92 10.04 -5.64
CA SER A 28 13.48 10.15 -4.24
C SER A 28 13.87 11.49 -3.62
N LEU A 29 15.08 11.98 -3.90
CA LEU A 29 15.54 13.30 -3.46
C LEU A 29 14.74 14.42 -4.14
N GLY A 30 14.45 14.30 -5.43
CA GLY A 30 13.56 15.24 -6.13
C GLY A 30 12.16 15.30 -5.52
N ALA A 31 11.61 14.14 -5.17
CA ALA A 31 10.31 14.07 -4.49
C ALA A 31 10.34 14.66 -3.08
N MET A 32 11.44 14.49 -2.33
CA MET A 32 11.63 15.18 -1.05
C MET A 32 11.61 16.70 -1.21
N VAL A 33 12.17 17.25 -2.30
CA VAL A 33 12.09 18.70 -2.56
C VAL A 33 10.64 19.14 -2.80
N LEU A 34 9.82 18.31 -3.47
CA LEU A 34 8.40 18.60 -3.71
C LEU A 34 7.57 18.68 -2.42
N THR A 35 8.01 18.05 -1.32
CA THR A 35 7.36 18.21 0.01
C THR A 35 7.36 19.65 0.51
N ARG A 36 8.26 20.51 0.01
CA ARG A 36 8.29 21.95 0.33
C ARG A 36 7.25 22.77 -0.42
N TYR A 37 6.58 22.16 -1.41
CA TYR A 37 5.61 22.81 -2.28
C TYR A 37 4.30 22.00 -2.36
N PRO A 38 3.61 21.78 -1.23
CA PRO A 38 2.43 20.91 -1.15
C PRO A 38 1.32 21.33 -2.13
N GLY A 39 1.13 22.64 -2.35
CA GLY A 39 0.13 23.13 -3.30
C GLY A 39 0.42 22.78 -4.76
N ILE A 40 1.69 22.59 -5.15
CA ILE A 40 2.04 22.10 -6.50
C ILE A 40 1.63 20.64 -6.60
N VAL A 41 2.07 19.81 -5.64
CA VAL A 41 1.78 18.37 -5.64
C VAL A 41 0.28 18.10 -5.63
N GLU A 42 -0.49 18.87 -4.84
CA GLU A 42 -1.95 18.73 -4.80
C GLU A 42 -2.55 18.92 -6.19
N ARG A 43 -2.21 20.02 -6.88
CA ARG A 43 -2.80 20.37 -8.18
C ARG A 43 -2.30 19.51 -9.34
N THR A 44 -1.03 19.10 -9.32
CA THR A 44 -0.42 18.40 -10.47
C THR A 44 -0.46 16.88 -10.35
N TYR A 45 -0.48 16.35 -9.13
CA TYR A 45 -0.36 14.92 -8.89
C TYR A 45 -1.49 14.35 -8.03
N ALA A 46 -1.60 14.79 -6.78
CA ALA A 46 -2.36 14.08 -5.77
C ALA A 46 -3.89 14.16 -5.96
N ALA A 47 -4.41 15.27 -6.49
CA ALA A 47 -5.84 15.41 -6.76
C ALA A 47 -6.32 14.44 -7.85
N GLU A 48 -5.55 14.24 -8.92
CA GLU A 48 -6.06 13.59 -10.14
C GLU A 48 -5.17 12.47 -10.65
N VAL A 49 -3.88 12.74 -10.87
CA VAL A 49 -2.95 11.80 -11.52
C VAL A 49 -2.69 10.57 -10.65
N GLY A 50 -2.34 10.78 -9.38
CA GLY A 50 -2.07 9.69 -8.43
C GLY A 50 -3.26 8.73 -8.30
N PRO A 51 -4.48 9.21 -7.97
CA PRO A 51 -5.67 8.37 -7.89
C PRO A 51 -6.02 7.66 -9.21
N ARG A 52 -5.79 8.30 -10.38
CA ARG A 52 -5.99 7.63 -11.69
C ARG A 52 -5.02 6.48 -11.91
N ILE A 53 -3.74 6.66 -11.55
CA ILE A 53 -2.73 5.62 -11.61
C ILE A 53 -3.11 4.47 -10.68
N ALA A 54 -3.41 4.78 -9.42
CA ALA A 54 -3.83 3.80 -8.42
C ALA A 54 -5.06 3.01 -8.89
N ARG A 55 -6.06 3.69 -9.45
CA ARG A 55 -7.27 3.06 -10.01
C ARG A 55 -6.92 2.16 -11.19
N GLY A 56 -6.10 2.63 -12.13
CA GLY A 56 -5.67 1.85 -13.28
C GLY A 56 -5.02 0.53 -12.85
N LEU A 57 -4.05 0.60 -11.93
CA LEU A 57 -3.38 -0.58 -11.36
C LEU A 57 -4.37 -1.49 -10.63
N SER A 58 -5.23 -0.91 -9.80
CA SER A 58 -6.25 -1.62 -9.03
C SER A 58 -7.23 -2.40 -9.92
N LEU A 59 -7.61 -1.85 -11.07
CA LEU A 59 -8.48 -2.54 -12.03
C LEU A 59 -7.73 -3.62 -12.81
N LEU A 60 -6.45 -3.42 -13.12
CA LEU A 60 -5.61 -4.42 -13.78
C LEU A 60 -5.41 -5.69 -12.94
N THR A 61 -5.38 -5.56 -11.62
CA THR A 61 -5.26 -6.67 -10.66
C THR A 61 -6.59 -7.06 -10.02
N GLY A 62 -7.62 -6.23 -10.17
CA GLY A 62 -8.92 -6.36 -9.51
C GLY A 62 -9.67 -7.65 -9.82
N TRP A 63 -9.47 -8.22 -11.02
CA TRP A 63 -10.11 -9.49 -11.44
C TRP A 63 -9.58 -10.72 -10.69
N ALA A 64 -8.37 -10.66 -10.12
CA ALA A 64 -7.79 -11.78 -9.40
C ALA A 64 -8.50 -11.98 -8.05
N PRO A 65 -8.92 -13.20 -7.68
CA PRO A 65 -9.58 -13.45 -6.40
C PRO A 65 -8.63 -13.44 -5.20
N PHE A 66 -7.31 -13.34 -5.45
CA PHE A 66 -6.23 -13.29 -4.47
C PHE A 66 -5.40 -12.01 -4.64
N SER A 67 -4.59 -11.66 -3.62
CA SER A 67 -3.68 -10.52 -3.68
C SER A 67 -2.48 -10.80 -4.59
N VAL A 68 -2.45 -10.13 -5.74
CA VAL A 68 -1.33 -10.20 -6.68
C VAL A 68 -0.09 -9.58 -6.06
N ALA A 69 -0.25 -8.49 -5.30
CA ALA A 69 0.81 -7.84 -4.54
C ALA A 69 1.51 -8.79 -3.59
N MET A 70 0.76 -9.50 -2.74
CA MET A 70 1.34 -10.43 -1.76
C MET A 70 2.04 -11.60 -2.46
N LEU A 71 1.47 -12.09 -3.57
CA LEU A 71 2.11 -13.13 -4.38
C LEU A 71 3.44 -12.65 -4.99
N LEU A 72 3.48 -11.44 -5.55
CA LEU A 72 4.69 -10.85 -6.14
C LEU A 72 5.76 -10.58 -5.07
N ALA A 73 5.35 -10.06 -3.89
CA ALA A 73 6.25 -9.84 -2.77
C ALA A 73 6.87 -11.15 -2.27
N PHE A 74 6.03 -12.19 -2.11
CA PHE A 74 6.49 -13.52 -1.71
C PHE A 74 7.42 -14.15 -2.75
N ALA A 75 7.07 -14.06 -4.04
CA ALA A 75 7.89 -14.58 -5.14
C ALA A 75 9.24 -13.86 -5.23
N LEU A 76 9.28 -12.54 -4.99
CA LEU A 76 10.51 -11.77 -4.94
C LEU A 76 11.40 -12.22 -3.77
N ALA A 77 10.84 -12.30 -2.56
CA ALA A 77 11.59 -12.69 -1.36
C ALA A 77 12.15 -14.12 -1.48
N THR A 78 11.30 -15.09 -1.83
CA THR A 78 11.72 -16.49 -2.01
C THR A 78 12.68 -16.67 -3.17
N GLY A 79 12.48 -15.94 -4.27
CA GLY A 79 13.38 -15.92 -5.41
C GLY A 79 14.79 -15.42 -5.06
N LEU A 80 14.89 -14.39 -4.22
CA LEU A 80 16.17 -13.89 -3.71
C LEU A 80 16.87 -14.94 -2.82
N VAL A 81 16.15 -15.56 -1.89
CA VAL A 81 16.71 -16.61 -1.03
C VAL A 81 17.19 -17.80 -1.85
N PHE A 82 16.36 -18.32 -2.75
CA PHE A 82 16.71 -19.45 -3.61
C PHE A 82 17.93 -19.14 -4.48
N ARG A 83 17.99 -17.93 -5.03
CA ARG A 83 19.13 -17.47 -5.82
C ARG A 83 20.41 -17.45 -4.98
N TRP A 84 20.36 -16.92 -3.77
CA TRP A 84 21.50 -16.91 -2.85
C TRP A 84 22.00 -18.32 -2.53
N VAL A 85 21.09 -19.26 -2.23
CA VAL A 85 21.44 -20.68 -2.00
C VAL A 85 22.12 -21.28 -3.22
N LEU A 86 21.60 -21.02 -4.42
CA LEU A 86 22.18 -21.51 -5.67
C LEU A 86 23.58 -20.94 -5.94
N VAL A 87 23.80 -19.64 -5.68
CA VAL A 87 25.12 -19.01 -5.77
C VAL A 87 26.08 -19.66 -4.79
N ALA A 88 25.68 -19.79 -3.53
CA ALA A 88 26.51 -20.40 -2.49
C ALA A 88 26.90 -21.84 -2.83
N PHE A 89 25.95 -22.63 -3.34
CA PHE A 89 26.21 -24.01 -3.78
C PHE A 89 27.20 -24.07 -4.95
N ARG A 90 27.02 -23.22 -5.97
CA ARG A 90 27.91 -23.19 -7.16
C ARG A 90 29.32 -22.72 -6.83
N LEU A 91 29.48 -21.89 -5.80
CA LEU A 91 30.77 -21.36 -5.36
C LEU A 91 31.44 -22.20 -4.28
N ARG A 92 30.82 -23.32 -3.87
CA ARG A 92 31.43 -24.25 -2.92
C ARG A 92 32.79 -24.72 -3.44
N GLY A 93 33.81 -24.64 -2.60
CA GLY A 93 35.19 -25.01 -2.95
C GLY A 93 35.91 -24.03 -3.90
N ARG A 94 35.31 -22.88 -4.24
CA ARG A 94 35.98 -21.82 -5.02
C ARG A 94 36.79 -20.89 -4.10
N GLY A 95 37.83 -20.27 -4.66
CA GLY A 95 38.70 -19.33 -3.95
C GLY A 95 38.03 -17.98 -3.62
N ALA A 96 38.63 -17.23 -2.69
CA ALA A 96 38.08 -15.99 -2.16
C ALA A 96 37.84 -14.90 -3.23
N SER A 97 38.67 -14.84 -4.28
CA SER A 97 38.50 -13.89 -5.38
C SER A 97 37.21 -14.13 -6.19
N THR A 98 36.87 -15.39 -6.43
CA THR A 98 35.61 -15.78 -7.10
C THR A 98 34.40 -15.42 -6.24
N TRP A 99 34.47 -15.65 -4.93
CA TRP A 99 33.43 -15.24 -3.98
C TRP A 99 33.21 -13.74 -3.98
N ARG A 100 34.29 -12.94 -3.92
CA ARG A 100 34.20 -11.47 -3.97
C ARG A 100 33.49 -10.99 -5.23
N LEU A 101 33.84 -11.54 -6.39
CA LEU A 101 33.18 -11.18 -7.65
C LEU A 101 31.68 -11.52 -7.64
N ALA A 102 31.30 -12.69 -7.15
CA ALA A 102 29.90 -13.07 -7.05
C ALA A 102 29.10 -12.18 -6.08
N LEU A 103 29.70 -11.79 -4.95
CA LEU A 103 29.09 -10.86 -4.00
C LEU A 103 28.84 -9.49 -4.64
N VAL A 104 29.79 -8.98 -5.43
CA VAL A 104 29.61 -7.71 -6.16
C VAL A 104 28.49 -7.82 -7.20
N GLU A 105 28.38 -8.96 -7.89
CA GLU A 105 27.31 -9.19 -8.87
C GLU A 105 25.92 -9.29 -8.22
N GLU A 106 25.79 -9.99 -7.08
CA GLU A 106 24.53 -10.06 -6.34
C GLU A 106 24.19 -8.73 -5.68
N ALA A 107 25.18 -8.00 -5.14
CA ALA A 107 24.97 -6.63 -4.63
C ALA A 107 24.48 -5.68 -5.73
N ASN A 108 25.06 -5.76 -6.94
CA ASN A 108 24.58 -4.99 -8.09
C ASN A 108 23.11 -5.32 -8.40
N ARG A 109 22.75 -6.61 -8.41
CA ARG A 109 21.37 -7.03 -8.68
C ARG A 109 20.38 -6.51 -7.64
N ILE A 110 20.72 -6.65 -6.35
CA ILE A 110 19.91 -6.14 -5.24
C ILE A 110 19.76 -4.62 -5.35
N ALA A 111 20.86 -3.91 -5.67
CA ALA A 111 20.81 -2.48 -5.93
C ALA A 111 19.86 -2.13 -7.09
N GLY A 112 19.86 -2.93 -8.17
CA GLY A 112 18.93 -2.74 -9.28
C GLY A 112 17.47 -2.92 -8.90
N ILE A 113 17.15 -3.93 -8.09
CA ILE A 113 15.80 -4.18 -7.58
C ILE A 113 15.37 -3.03 -6.66
N ALA A 114 16.19 -2.67 -5.68
CA ALA A 114 15.91 -1.57 -4.75
C ALA A 114 15.75 -0.23 -5.50
N GLY A 115 16.62 0.03 -6.47
CA GLY A 115 16.55 1.19 -7.34
C GLY A 115 15.28 1.26 -8.17
N GLY A 116 14.86 0.13 -8.74
CA GLY A 116 13.59 0.03 -9.47
C GLY A 116 12.39 0.33 -8.57
N LEU A 117 12.34 -0.28 -7.38
CA LEU A 117 11.28 -0.01 -6.41
C LEU A 117 11.23 1.47 -6.06
N LEU A 118 12.35 2.09 -5.67
CA LEU A 118 12.41 3.52 -5.37
C LEU A 118 12.01 4.41 -6.54
N LEU A 119 12.47 4.08 -7.75
CA LEU A 119 12.19 4.83 -8.97
C LEU A 119 10.70 4.89 -9.27
N PHE A 120 9.98 3.78 -9.07
CA PHE A 120 8.54 3.71 -9.33
C PHE A 120 7.69 4.13 -8.14
N PHE A 121 8.18 4.02 -6.90
CA PHE A 121 7.42 4.34 -5.70
C PHE A 121 6.82 5.76 -5.74
N TYR A 122 7.61 6.78 -6.05
CA TYR A 122 7.16 8.17 -6.02
C TYR A 122 6.15 8.51 -7.13
N PRO A 123 6.39 8.17 -8.42
CA PRO A 123 5.39 8.34 -9.46
C PRO A 123 4.11 7.55 -9.23
N LEU A 124 4.18 6.37 -8.59
CA LEU A 124 3.00 5.55 -8.34
C LEU A 124 2.19 6.01 -7.14
N TRP A 125 2.84 6.48 -6.07
CA TRP A 125 2.12 6.86 -4.86
C TRP A 125 2.87 7.79 -3.90
N GLY A 126 4.20 7.68 -3.79
CA GLY A 126 4.98 8.35 -2.74
C GLY A 126 4.85 9.87 -2.69
N LEU A 127 4.50 10.52 -3.81
CA LEU A 127 4.22 11.96 -3.82
C LEU A 127 2.99 12.35 -2.99
N ASN A 128 2.08 11.43 -2.67
CA ASN A 128 0.94 11.73 -1.81
C ASN A 128 1.34 12.15 -0.38
N TYR A 129 2.55 11.81 0.10
CA TYR A 129 3.08 12.29 1.39
C TYR A 129 3.43 13.79 1.39
N ALA A 130 3.62 14.39 0.21
CA ALA A 130 3.95 15.80 0.08
C ALA A 130 2.71 16.70 0.18
N ARG A 131 1.50 16.15 0.35
CA ARG A 131 0.27 16.92 0.54
C ARG A 131 0.27 17.62 1.90
N ALA A 132 -0.41 18.76 1.96
CA ALA A 132 -0.73 19.38 3.24
C ALA A 132 -1.53 18.38 4.11
N PRO A 133 -1.32 18.35 5.44
CA PRO A 133 -2.14 17.61 6.38
C PRO A 133 -3.65 17.79 6.17
N LEU A 134 -4.42 16.73 6.39
CA LEU A 134 -5.87 16.74 6.13
C LEU A 134 -6.60 17.75 7.01
N ASP A 135 -6.18 17.92 8.26
CA ASP A 135 -6.64 18.97 9.17
C ASP A 135 -6.45 20.38 8.60
N GLU A 136 -5.27 20.70 8.07
CA GLU A 136 -5.01 21.98 7.38
C GLU A 136 -5.92 22.13 6.15
N ARG A 137 -6.06 21.07 5.36
CA ARG A 137 -6.92 21.05 4.15
C ARG A 137 -8.39 21.26 4.45
N LEU A 138 -8.86 20.82 5.62
CA LEU A 138 -10.23 20.97 6.09
C LEU A 138 -10.43 22.20 6.98
N GLY A 139 -9.37 22.96 7.26
CA GLY A 139 -9.42 24.11 8.17
C GLY A 139 -9.76 23.72 9.61
N MET A 140 -9.37 22.51 10.04
CA MET A 140 -9.60 22.03 11.40
C MET A 140 -8.59 22.67 12.36
N GLY A 141 -9.08 23.12 13.52
CA GLY A 141 -8.23 23.66 14.58
C GLY A 141 -7.47 22.55 15.29
N VAL A 142 -6.18 22.39 14.98
CA VAL A 142 -5.31 21.40 15.62
C VAL A 142 -4.80 21.93 16.95
N GLY A 143 -4.76 21.07 17.97
CA GLY A 143 -4.21 21.42 19.29
C GLY A 143 -5.16 22.24 20.18
N GLN A 144 -6.46 22.27 19.86
CA GLN A 144 -7.46 22.81 20.77
C GLN A 144 -7.64 21.89 21.98
N VAL A 145 -7.85 22.49 23.16
CA VAL A 145 -8.23 21.74 24.35
C VAL A 145 -9.61 21.15 24.10
N ILE A 146 -9.70 19.82 24.17
CA ILE A 146 -10.98 19.12 24.05
C ILE A 146 -11.61 19.09 25.43
N GLU A 147 -12.74 19.78 25.57
CA GLU A 147 -13.56 19.78 26.78
C GLU A 147 -14.07 18.36 27.07
N SER A 148 -13.96 17.90 28.32
CA SER A 148 -14.28 16.52 28.73
C SER A 148 -15.73 16.14 28.44
N GLU A 149 -16.61 17.12 28.54
CA GLU A 149 -18.05 17.12 28.37
C GLU A 149 -18.39 16.90 26.90
N ALA A 150 -17.68 17.59 26.00
CA ALA A 150 -17.81 17.38 24.56
C ALA A 150 -17.39 15.96 24.18
N LEU A 151 -16.31 15.45 24.77
CA LEU A 151 -15.87 14.07 24.55
C LEU A 151 -16.90 13.07 25.08
N ILE A 152 -17.43 13.26 26.29
CA ILE A 152 -18.49 12.41 26.86
C ILE A 152 -19.74 12.41 25.98
N SER A 153 -20.17 13.58 25.51
CA SER A 153 -21.32 13.72 24.60
C SER A 153 -21.08 13.00 23.28
N LEU A 154 -19.89 13.13 22.69
CA LEU A 154 -19.53 12.43 21.46
C LEU A 154 -19.49 10.91 21.67
N SER A 155 -18.89 10.43 22.75
CA SER A 155 -18.83 8.99 23.07
C SER A 155 -20.23 8.41 23.28
N ARG A 156 -21.11 9.15 23.97
CA ARG A 156 -22.51 8.75 24.15
C ARG A 156 -23.25 8.69 22.81
N LEU A 157 -23.11 9.73 21.98
CA LEU A 157 -23.71 9.77 20.66
C LEU A 157 -23.22 8.60 19.79
N ALA A 158 -21.93 8.31 19.79
CA ALA A 158 -21.35 7.20 19.05
C ALA A 158 -21.94 5.86 19.52
N ALA A 159 -22.00 5.62 20.84
CA ALA A 159 -22.60 4.41 21.40
C ALA A 159 -24.10 4.27 21.03
N GLU A 160 -24.87 5.35 21.12
CA GLU A 160 -26.28 5.37 20.73
C GLU A 160 -26.48 5.08 19.23
N GLN A 161 -25.67 5.68 18.35
CA GLN A 161 -25.71 5.43 16.92
C GLN A 161 -25.31 4.01 16.55
N THR A 162 -24.25 3.47 17.18
CA THR A 162 -23.81 2.09 16.98
C THR A 162 -24.88 1.09 17.43
N ASN A 163 -25.47 1.28 18.61
CA ASN A 163 -26.53 0.41 19.12
C ASN A 163 -27.80 0.50 18.23
N GLY A 164 -28.15 1.71 17.78
CA GLY A 164 -29.26 1.92 16.85
C GLY A 164 -29.04 1.23 15.50
N ALA A 165 -27.82 1.31 14.95
CA ALA A 165 -27.44 0.63 13.73
C ALA A 165 -27.49 -0.91 13.89
N TYR A 166 -27.02 -1.43 15.02
CA TYR A 166 -27.11 -2.85 15.35
C TYR A 166 -28.57 -3.32 15.37
N LEU A 167 -29.43 -2.62 16.12
CA LEU A 167 -30.86 -2.94 16.19
C LEU A 167 -31.54 -2.88 14.82
N ALA A 168 -31.20 -1.89 13.98
CA ALA A 168 -31.75 -1.77 12.64
C ALA A 168 -31.32 -2.92 11.72
N LEU A 169 -30.09 -3.42 11.86
CA LEU A 169 -29.55 -4.52 11.06
C LEU A 169 -30.05 -5.89 11.51
N HIS A 170 -30.12 -6.12 12.82
CA HIS A 170 -30.39 -7.45 13.41
C HIS A 170 -31.82 -7.62 13.93
N GLY A 171 -32.57 -6.54 14.10
CA GLY A 171 -33.93 -6.56 14.67
C GLY A 171 -33.97 -6.89 16.16
N VAL A 172 -32.81 -6.98 16.81
CA VAL A 172 -32.65 -7.27 18.24
C VAL A 172 -31.59 -6.34 18.83
N GLU A 173 -31.67 -6.10 20.15
CA GLU A 173 -30.61 -5.41 20.88
C GLU A 173 -29.31 -6.24 20.87
N ASP A 174 -28.18 -5.59 21.12
CA ASP A 174 -26.87 -6.26 21.17
C ASP A 174 -26.90 -7.41 22.18
N LEU A 175 -26.61 -8.61 21.68
CA LEU A 175 -26.66 -9.85 22.45
C LEU A 175 -25.35 -10.10 23.21
N GLY A 176 -24.33 -9.25 23.01
CA GLY A 176 -22.99 -9.47 23.55
C GLY A 176 -22.24 -10.61 22.85
N GLU A 177 -22.70 -11.04 21.68
CA GLU A 177 -22.08 -12.06 20.85
C GLU A 177 -21.43 -11.44 19.61
N PRO A 178 -20.29 -11.97 19.13
CA PRO A 178 -19.67 -11.47 17.91
C PRO A 178 -20.61 -11.54 16.71
N THR A 179 -20.83 -10.40 16.06
CA THR A 179 -21.56 -10.34 14.80
C THR A 179 -20.81 -11.10 13.71
N ARG A 180 -21.52 -11.90 12.92
CA ARG A 180 -20.96 -12.69 11.81
C ARG A 180 -21.59 -12.28 10.48
N GLY A 181 -20.84 -12.42 9.39
CA GLY A 181 -21.35 -12.28 8.02
C GLY A 181 -20.87 -11.04 7.26
N PHE A 182 -19.94 -10.25 7.81
CA PHE A 182 -19.38 -9.06 7.14
C PHE A 182 -18.07 -9.33 6.37
N ALA A 183 -17.61 -10.58 6.34
CA ALA A 183 -16.32 -10.94 5.75
C ALA A 183 -16.33 -11.17 4.22
N ASP A 184 -17.40 -10.84 3.49
CA ASP A 184 -17.35 -10.85 2.01
C ASP A 184 -16.58 -9.61 1.52
N PRO A 185 -15.36 -9.77 0.97
CA PRO A 185 -14.55 -8.64 0.53
C PRO A 185 -15.18 -7.85 -0.62
N VAL A 186 -15.88 -8.53 -1.53
CA VAL A 186 -16.48 -7.89 -2.72
C VAL A 186 -17.72 -7.12 -2.33
N ALA A 187 -18.61 -7.72 -1.52
CA ALA A 187 -19.79 -7.03 -1.02
C ALA A 187 -19.43 -5.83 -0.15
N THR A 188 -18.45 -5.99 0.76
CA THR A 188 -17.95 -4.89 1.61
C THR A 188 -17.38 -3.76 0.78
N SER A 189 -16.51 -4.07 -0.19
CA SER A 189 -15.92 -3.05 -1.07
C SER A 189 -17.00 -2.28 -1.83
N ARG A 190 -18.02 -2.97 -2.35
CA ARG A 190 -19.16 -2.35 -3.06
C ARG A 190 -20.01 -1.46 -2.15
N ALA A 191 -20.28 -1.91 -0.93
CA ALA A 191 -21.04 -1.10 0.04
C ALA A 191 -20.30 0.21 0.37
N LEU A 192 -18.98 0.14 0.53
CA LEU A 192 -18.12 1.28 0.81
C LEU A 192 -18.02 2.27 -0.35
N GLU A 193 -18.25 1.87 -1.61
CA GLU A 193 -18.30 2.82 -2.74
C GLU A 193 -19.33 3.94 -2.50
N SER A 194 -20.49 3.60 -1.94
CA SER A 194 -21.51 4.60 -1.59
C SER A 194 -21.04 5.55 -0.48
N GLY A 195 -20.25 5.04 0.49
CA GLY A 195 -19.64 5.83 1.55
C GLY A 195 -18.63 6.82 0.98
N TRP A 196 -17.74 6.35 0.12
CA TRP A 196 -16.77 7.18 -0.58
C TRP A 196 -17.42 8.25 -1.46
N ALA A 197 -18.49 7.92 -2.17
CA ALA A 197 -19.25 8.88 -2.95
C ALA A 197 -19.83 10.03 -2.10
N ARG A 198 -20.18 9.77 -0.84
CA ARG A 198 -20.68 10.79 0.10
C ARG A 198 -19.55 11.57 0.79
N VAL A 199 -18.49 10.90 1.19
CA VAL A 199 -17.42 11.48 2.03
C VAL A 199 -16.40 12.25 1.21
N ALA A 200 -16.04 11.78 0.01
CA ALA A 200 -15.00 12.41 -0.80
C ALA A 200 -15.26 13.91 -1.09
N PRO A 201 -16.50 14.36 -1.43
CA PRO A 201 -16.80 15.79 -1.56
C PRO A 201 -16.60 16.58 -0.26
N ALA A 202 -17.00 16.01 0.89
CA ALA A 202 -16.82 16.63 2.20
C ALA A 202 -15.33 16.76 2.58
N LEU A 203 -14.50 15.84 2.09
CA LEU A 203 -13.04 15.89 2.25
C LEU A 203 -12.33 16.78 1.20
N GLY A 204 -13.08 17.47 0.35
CA GLY A 204 -12.54 18.28 -0.75
C GLY A 204 -11.72 17.48 -1.76
N MET A 205 -12.01 16.18 -1.91
CA MET A 205 -11.30 15.31 -2.84
C MET A 205 -11.83 15.47 -4.27
N HIS A 206 -10.95 15.33 -5.24
CA HIS A 206 -11.31 15.36 -6.65
C HIS A 206 -12.28 14.19 -7.01
N PRO A 207 -13.21 14.36 -7.96
CA PRO A 207 -14.21 13.33 -8.32
C PRO A 207 -13.65 11.97 -8.74
N VAL A 208 -12.38 11.88 -9.12
CA VAL A 208 -11.73 10.58 -9.39
C VAL A 208 -11.76 9.66 -8.15
N ALA A 209 -11.72 10.23 -6.95
CA ALA A 209 -11.71 9.47 -5.69
C ALA A 209 -13.06 8.77 -5.42
N THR A 210 -14.14 9.17 -6.09
CA THR A 210 -15.46 8.50 -5.98
C THR A 210 -15.64 7.37 -6.97
N LEU A 211 -14.69 7.17 -7.90
CA LEU A 211 -14.76 6.08 -8.86
C LEU A 211 -14.48 4.73 -8.18
N GLY A 212 -15.02 3.66 -8.76
CA GLY A 212 -14.76 2.29 -8.31
C GLY A 212 -13.31 1.87 -8.54
N TYR A 213 -12.79 1.09 -7.58
CA TYR A 213 -11.48 0.44 -7.57
C TYR A 213 -11.69 -1.09 -7.55
N GLY A 214 -10.62 -1.87 -7.74
CA GLY A 214 -10.69 -3.31 -7.52
C GLY A 214 -11.07 -3.62 -6.05
N PRO A 215 -11.83 -4.70 -5.80
CA PRO A 215 -12.24 -5.06 -4.45
C PRO A 215 -11.02 -5.41 -3.59
N VAL A 216 -11.17 -5.21 -2.28
CA VAL A 216 -10.17 -5.59 -1.29
C VAL A 216 -9.84 -7.08 -1.43
N LYS A 217 -8.57 -7.42 -1.23
CA LYS A 217 -8.09 -8.81 -1.30
C LYS A 217 -7.99 -9.38 0.09
N THR A 218 -8.38 -10.63 0.28
CA THR A 218 -8.27 -11.34 1.57
C THR A 218 -7.53 -12.66 1.49
N THR A 219 -7.25 -13.13 0.26
CA THR A 219 -6.64 -14.44 0.01
C THR A 219 -5.34 -14.31 -0.80
N GLY A 220 -4.58 -15.40 -0.89
CA GLY A 220 -3.30 -15.47 -1.59
C GLY A 220 -2.21 -15.99 -0.67
N VAL A 221 -1.03 -15.37 -0.73
CA VAL A 221 0.05 -15.63 0.24
C VAL A 221 -0.14 -14.69 1.43
N THR A 222 -1.24 -14.82 2.16
CA THR A 222 -1.64 -13.82 3.18
C THR A 222 -1.27 -14.25 4.60
N TRP A 223 -0.99 -15.54 4.81
CA TRP A 223 -0.56 -16.09 6.09
C TRP A 223 0.66 -15.35 6.68
N PHE A 224 1.53 -14.77 5.84
CA PHE A 224 2.68 -14.00 6.34
C PHE A 224 2.25 -12.62 6.86
N VAL A 225 1.23 -12.01 6.25
CA VAL A 225 0.66 -10.73 6.70
C VAL A 225 -0.04 -10.97 8.05
N ASP A 226 -0.81 -12.05 8.13
CA ASP A 226 -1.45 -12.49 9.37
C ASP A 226 -0.42 -12.81 10.46
N ALA A 227 0.69 -13.49 10.12
CA ALA A 227 1.76 -13.81 11.06
C ALA A 227 2.53 -12.58 11.57
N LEU A 228 2.47 -11.46 10.84
CA LEU A 228 3.06 -10.18 11.24
C LEU A 228 2.08 -9.26 11.98
N ASP A 229 0.85 -9.74 12.24
CA ASP A 229 -0.22 -8.97 12.90
C ASP A 229 -0.58 -7.68 12.15
N ILE A 230 -0.57 -7.74 10.82
CA ILE A 230 -0.95 -6.64 9.94
C ILE A 230 -2.42 -6.81 9.54
N ALA A 231 -3.29 -5.93 10.02
CA ALA A 231 -4.72 -6.00 9.74
C ALA A 231 -5.06 -5.69 8.26
N GLY A 232 -4.31 -4.79 7.63
CA GLY A 232 -4.47 -4.39 6.24
C GLY A 232 -3.21 -3.77 5.65
N ILE A 233 -3.11 -3.77 4.32
CA ILE A 233 -2.05 -3.08 3.60
C ILE A 233 -2.49 -2.68 2.18
N TYR A 234 -2.22 -1.44 1.82
CA TYR A 234 -2.30 -0.95 0.46
C TYR A 234 -0.94 -1.08 -0.23
N VAL A 235 -0.93 -1.63 -1.45
CA VAL A 235 0.30 -1.81 -2.24
C VAL A 235 0.31 -0.92 -3.48
N PRO A 236 1.10 0.18 -3.47
CA PRO A 236 1.20 1.13 -4.58
C PRO A 236 1.53 0.53 -5.95
N TYR A 237 2.32 -0.55 -5.97
CA TYR A 237 2.81 -1.16 -7.21
C TYR A 237 1.73 -1.94 -7.97
N THR A 238 0.64 -2.33 -7.31
CA THR A 238 -0.49 -3.04 -7.91
C THR A 238 -1.82 -2.32 -7.72
N GLY A 239 -1.87 -1.26 -6.92
CA GLY A 239 -3.09 -0.54 -6.58
C GLY A 239 -4.07 -1.36 -5.72
N GLU A 240 -3.62 -2.48 -5.15
CA GLU A 240 -4.47 -3.37 -4.35
C GLU A 240 -4.56 -2.89 -2.90
N ALA A 241 -5.77 -2.84 -2.38
CA ALA A 241 -6.04 -2.89 -0.95
C ALA A 241 -6.11 -4.36 -0.53
N HIS A 242 -5.40 -4.72 0.54
CA HIS A 242 -5.45 -6.05 1.15
C HIS A 242 -5.90 -5.90 2.60
N ALA A 243 -6.83 -6.73 3.04
CA ALA A 243 -7.26 -6.83 4.42
C ALA A 243 -7.12 -8.28 4.87
N SER A 244 -6.60 -8.50 6.08
CA SER A 244 -6.53 -9.83 6.68
C SER A 244 -7.93 -10.41 6.80
N GLY A 245 -8.09 -11.67 6.40
CA GLY A 245 -9.32 -12.43 6.62
C GLY A 245 -9.42 -13.04 8.03
N ALA A 246 -8.36 -12.92 8.85
CA ALA A 246 -8.31 -13.49 10.20
C ALA A 246 -8.84 -12.52 11.28
N GLN A 247 -9.11 -11.27 10.92
CA GLN A 247 -9.60 -10.25 11.84
C GLN A 247 -11.11 -10.42 12.16
N PRO A 248 -11.60 -9.84 13.27
CA PRO A 248 -13.03 -9.84 13.56
C PRO A 248 -13.88 -9.24 12.43
N ASP A 249 -15.04 -9.84 12.14
CA ASP A 249 -15.98 -9.37 11.11
C ASP A 249 -16.36 -7.88 11.28
N LEU A 250 -16.41 -7.38 12.51
CA LEU A 250 -16.69 -5.97 12.80
C LEU A 250 -15.57 -5.03 12.35
N SER A 251 -14.30 -5.43 12.44
CA SER A 251 -13.17 -4.58 12.05
C SER A 251 -12.94 -4.61 10.54
N PHE A 252 -13.38 -5.67 9.86
CA PHE A 252 -13.14 -5.88 8.44
C PHE A 252 -13.60 -4.71 7.54
N PRO A 253 -14.81 -4.14 7.68
CA PRO A 253 -15.23 -2.97 6.91
C PRO A 253 -14.39 -1.72 7.19
N ALA A 254 -14.02 -1.49 8.44
CA ALA A 254 -13.22 -0.32 8.83
C ALA A 254 -11.79 -0.41 8.26
N VAL A 255 -11.14 -1.57 8.38
CA VAL A 255 -9.82 -1.81 7.77
C VAL A 255 -9.90 -1.75 6.25
N THR A 256 -10.95 -2.31 5.64
CA THR A 256 -11.15 -2.19 4.19
C THR A 256 -11.28 -0.73 3.75
N ALA A 257 -12.04 0.08 4.49
CA ALA A 257 -12.17 1.50 4.21
C ALA A 257 -10.82 2.23 4.35
N HIS A 258 -10.06 1.93 5.39
CA HIS A 258 -8.72 2.48 5.60
C HIS A 258 -7.79 2.19 4.40
N GLU A 259 -7.68 0.94 3.96
CA GLU A 259 -6.84 0.60 2.80
C GLU A 259 -7.35 1.20 1.49
N GLN A 260 -8.66 1.36 1.36
CA GLN A 260 -9.29 2.08 0.25
C GLN A 260 -9.04 3.59 0.29
N ALA A 261 -8.78 4.18 1.46
CA ALA A 261 -8.38 5.57 1.59
C ALA A 261 -7.00 5.79 0.95
N HIS A 262 -6.07 4.85 1.17
CA HIS A 262 -4.75 4.87 0.53
C HIS A 262 -4.82 4.75 -1.01
N GLN A 263 -5.75 3.94 -1.54
CA GLN A 263 -6.03 3.88 -2.99
C GLN A 263 -6.42 5.26 -3.58
N ARG A 264 -6.98 6.14 -2.75
CA ARG A 264 -7.46 7.48 -3.12
C ARG A 264 -6.46 8.59 -2.76
N GLY A 265 -5.24 8.22 -2.35
CA GLY A 265 -4.15 9.17 -2.10
C GLY A 265 -4.17 9.82 -0.72
N LEU A 266 -4.95 9.32 0.24
CA LEU A 266 -4.77 9.63 1.66
C LEU A 266 -3.59 8.80 2.16
N ALA A 267 -2.41 9.40 2.26
CA ALA A 267 -1.16 8.65 2.46
C ALA A 267 -0.79 8.44 3.93
N ARG A 268 -1.17 9.36 4.83
CA ARG A 268 -0.83 9.24 6.25
C ARG A 268 -1.87 8.37 6.95
N GLU A 269 -1.41 7.46 7.79
CA GLU A 269 -2.24 6.52 8.57
C GLU A 269 -3.36 7.24 9.33
N ASN A 270 -3.03 8.33 10.03
CA ASN A 270 -3.98 9.12 10.82
C ASN A 270 -5.02 9.88 9.99
N GLU A 271 -4.81 10.02 8.67
CA GLU A 271 -5.77 10.63 7.75
C GLU A 271 -6.63 9.58 7.03
N ALA A 272 -6.19 8.31 7.02
CA ALA A 272 -6.88 7.20 6.37
C ALA A 272 -7.91 6.53 7.27
N THR A 273 -7.78 6.67 8.59
CA THR A 273 -8.74 6.23 9.62
C THR A 273 -9.97 7.13 9.67
#